data_AF-A0A4R1CB25-F1
#
_entry.id   AF-A0A4R1CB25-F1
#
_cell.length_a   1.000
_cell.length_b   1.000
_cell.length_c   1.000
_cell.angle_alpha   90.00
_cell.angle_beta   90.00
_cell.angle_gamma   90.00
#
_symmetry.space_group_name_H-M   'P 1'
#
loop_
_entity.id
_entity.type
_entity.pdbx_description
1 polymer ?
#
loop_
_entity_poly.entity_id
_entity_poly.type
_entity_poly.pdbx_seq_one_letter_code
_entity_poly.pdbx_strand_id
1 'polypeptide(L)'
;MDDEAYAAELLRILSNPEPTGIDPDDPYGRADDGIDRYSGFGRDVVVTGGRLVSGSYGAEVEVDFVIRPDGEPEIADRARVSADAQWRALSGYAEPSAYAPLAAREVERAAQSTWSRRRGEWQRHARAVPPRAAQWAQLIDVLAREGAVTEVAPGRLEVLVAPSEDEPGQTVTVLVTPDQWEALLRSMDPEGAGFWELFASKSRAETFLVFWKGQFEPSIREELPPVRARLPALPPGGGWYAYVPVEG
;
A
#
# COMPACT_ATOMS: atom_id res chain seq x y z
N MET A 1 7.52 -17.08 15.11
CA MET A 1 7.18 -17.93 13.94
C MET A 1 8.20 -17.63 12.86
N ASP A 2 8.83 -18.66 12.28
CA ASP A 2 9.73 -18.48 11.14
C ASP A 2 8.95 -18.07 9.86
N ASP A 3 9.69 -17.68 8.81
CA ASP A 3 9.09 -17.14 7.58
C ASP A 3 8.31 -18.20 6.79
N GLU A 4 8.74 -19.47 6.83
CA GLU A 4 8.05 -20.56 6.12
C GLU A 4 6.70 -20.89 6.77
N ALA A 5 6.68 -21.04 8.10
CA ALA A 5 5.46 -21.24 8.86
C ALA A 5 4.52 -20.04 8.74
N TYR A 6 5.05 -18.81 8.73
CA TYR A 6 4.26 -17.60 8.52
C TYR A 6 3.62 -17.58 7.12
N ALA A 7 4.40 -17.89 6.08
CA ALA A 7 3.90 -17.95 4.71
C ALA A 7 2.84 -19.04 4.53
N ALA A 8 3.06 -20.23 5.09
CA ALA A 8 2.10 -21.33 5.02
C ALA A 8 0.77 -20.96 5.67
N GLU A 9 0.81 -20.35 6.86
CA GLU A 9 -0.41 -19.93 7.57
C GLU A 9 -1.13 -18.77 6.86
N LEU A 10 -0.38 -17.80 6.34
CA LEU A 10 -0.95 -16.72 5.53
C LEU A 10 -1.66 -17.25 4.29
N LEU A 11 -1.03 -18.17 3.54
CA LEU A 11 -1.64 -18.80 2.37
C LEU A 11 -2.87 -19.63 2.74
N ARG A 12 -2.86 -20.30 3.90
CA ARG A 12 -4.03 -21.03 4.40
C ARG A 12 -5.22 -20.09 4.65
N ILE A 13 -4.98 -18.90 5.19
CA ILE A 13 -6.03 -17.89 5.40
C ILE A 13 -6.53 -17.35 4.05
N LEU A 14 -5.62 -16.93 3.17
CA LEU A 14 -5.96 -16.33 1.87
C LEU A 14 -6.69 -17.28 0.92
N SER A 15 -6.41 -18.59 1.00
CA SER A 15 -7.03 -19.61 0.15
C SER A 15 -8.32 -20.20 0.73
N ASN A 16 -8.76 -19.78 1.93
CA ASN A 16 -9.93 -20.38 2.58
C ASN A 16 -11.21 -20.12 1.76
N PRO A 17 -11.85 -21.16 1.19
CA PRO A 17 -13.05 -21.02 0.38
C PRO A 17 -14.33 -20.81 1.21
N GLU A 18 -14.31 -21.16 2.50
CA GLU A 18 -15.43 -21.08 3.43
C GLU A 18 -14.96 -20.43 4.74
N PRO A 19 -14.91 -19.09 4.79
CA PRO A 19 -14.55 -18.39 6.00
C PRO A 19 -15.61 -18.63 7.06
N THR A 20 -15.19 -18.98 8.28
CA THR A 20 -16.11 -19.02 9.41
C THR A 20 -16.76 -17.63 9.58
N GLY A 21 -18.05 -17.62 9.91
CA GLY A 21 -18.80 -16.39 10.18
C GLY A 21 -19.50 -15.74 8.97
N ILE A 22 -19.41 -16.30 7.76
CA ILE A 22 -20.27 -15.88 6.64
C ILE A 22 -21.65 -16.51 6.80
N ASP A 23 -22.68 -15.67 6.90
CA ASP A 23 -24.07 -16.11 6.81
C ASP A 23 -24.30 -16.67 5.38
N PRO A 24 -24.72 -17.93 5.22
CA PRO A 24 -24.97 -18.51 3.89
C PRO A 24 -26.03 -17.74 3.07
N ASP A 25 -26.86 -16.91 3.71
CA ASP A 25 -27.81 -16.01 3.05
C ASP A 25 -27.26 -14.58 2.81
N ASP A 26 -26.07 -14.26 3.35
CA ASP A 26 -25.30 -13.04 3.06
C ASP A 26 -23.94 -13.41 2.45
N PRO A 27 -23.89 -13.68 1.12
CA PRO A 27 -22.64 -13.98 0.42
C PRO A 27 -21.65 -12.79 0.42
N TYR A 28 -22.02 -11.68 1.05
CA TYR A 28 -21.21 -10.48 1.21
C TYR A 28 -20.80 -10.20 2.66
N GLY A 29 -21.19 -11.03 3.64
CA GLY A 29 -20.84 -10.83 5.04
C GLY A 29 -19.33 -10.76 5.28
N ARG A 30 -18.89 -9.90 6.20
CA ARG A 30 -17.49 -9.88 6.66
C ARG A 30 -17.18 -11.21 7.35
N ALA A 31 -16.33 -12.02 6.74
CA ALA A 31 -15.73 -13.17 7.39
C ALA A 31 -14.96 -12.79 8.66
N ASP A 32 -14.83 -13.74 9.59
CA ASP A 32 -14.08 -13.56 10.85
C ASP A 32 -12.58 -13.22 10.63
N ASP A 33 -12.06 -13.46 9.42
CA ASP A 33 -10.67 -13.17 9.03
C ASP A 33 -10.41 -11.71 8.64
N GLY A 34 -11.46 -10.87 8.59
CA GLY A 34 -11.36 -9.45 8.29
C GLY A 34 -11.04 -9.11 6.83
N ILE A 35 -11.01 -10.10 5.93
CA ILE A 35 -10.83 -9.87 4.49
C ILE A 35 -12.16 -9.38 3.90
N ASP A 36 -12.09 -8.23 3.22
CA ASP A 36 -13.22 -7.68 2.49
C ASP A 36 -13.47 -8.51 1.22
N ARG A 37 -14.64 -9.14 1.15
CA ARG A 37 -15.06 -9.95 0.00
C ARG A 37 -16.12 -9.24 -0.87
N TYR A 38 -16.59 -8.05 -0.45
CA TYR A 38 -17.53 -7.25 -1.25
C TYR A 38 -16.92 -6.85 -2.61
N SER A 39 -15.59 -6.70 -2.67
CA SER A 39 -14.81 -6.40 -3.88
C SER A 39 -14.59 -7.59 -4.82
N GLY A 40 -15.08 -8.78 -4.47
CA GLY A 40 -14.96 -9.98 -5.30
C GLY A 40 -13.82 -10.92 -4.92
N PHE A 41 -13.05 -10.66 -3.85
CA PHE A 41 -12.08 -11.63 -3.33
C PHE A 41 -12.77 -12.94 -2.91
N GLY A 42 -12.24 -14.07 -3.36
CA GLY A 42 -12.84 -15.40 -3.18
C GLY A 42 -13.89 -15.79 -4.23
N ARG A 43 -14.44 -14.83 -4.99
CA ARG A 43 -15.39 -15.07 -6.09
C ARG A 43 -14.75 -14.84 -7.46
N ASP A 44 -14.34 -13.60 -7.69
CA ASP A 44 -13.77 -13.11 -8.95
C ASP A 44 -12.24 -13.23 -8.94
N VAL A 45 -11.62 -13.21 -7.76
CA VAL A 45 -10.18 -13.41 -7.55
C VAL A 45 -9.97 -14.54 -6.55
N VAL A 46 -9.39 -15.65 -6.98
CA VAL A 46 -9.21 -16.85 -6.16
C VAL A 46 -7.74 -17.17 -6.03
N VAL A 47 -7.25 -17.22 -4.78
CA VAL A 47 -5.89 -17.66 -4.48
C VAL A 47 -5.80 -19.17 -4.69
N THR A 48 -4.89 -19.62 -5.54
CA THR A 48 -4.71 -21.04 -5.91
C THR A 48 -3.46 -21.66 -5.28
N GLY A 49 -2.56 -20.84 -4.76
CA GLY A 49 -1.37 -21.31 -4.07
C GLY A 49 -0.40 -20.17 -3.77
N GLY A 50 0.81 -20.55 -3.40
CA GLY A 50 1.92 -19.62 -3.25
C GLY A 50 3.14 -20.25 -2.60
N ARG A 51 4.19 -19.46 -2.49
CA ARG A 51 5.47 -19.89 -1.92
C ARG A 51 6.26 -18.71 -1.36
N LEU A 52 7.11 -18.99 -0.39
CA LEU A 52 8.11 -18.04 0.09
C LEU A 52 9.22 -17.90 -0.96
N VAL A 53 9.64 -16.66 -1.23
CA VAL A 53 10.72 -16.32 -2.17
C VAL A 53 11.61 -15.24 -1.58
N SER A 54 12.85 -15.15 -2.07
CA SER A 54 13.71 -14.00 -1.82
C SER A 54 13.28 -12.83 -2.70
N GLY A 55 12.79 -11.76 -2.07
CA GLY A 55 12.43 -10.51 -2.71
C GLY A 55 13.57 -9.49 -2.72
N SER A 56 13.33 -8.35 -3.37
CA SER A 56 14.32 -7.24 -3.42
C SER A 56 14.51 -6.54 -2.06
N TYR A 57 13.58 -6.75 -1.12
CA TYR A 57 13.53 -6.05 0.17
C TYR A 57 13.38 -7.00 1.36
N GLY A 58 13.83 -8.26 1.20
CA GLY A 58 13.72 -9.30 2.21
C GLY A 58 12.84 -10.47 1.75
N ALA A 59 12.33 -11.25 2.71
CA ALA A 59 11.45 -12.37 2.41
C ALA A 59 10.08 -11.91 1.90
N GLU A 60 9.57 -12.54 0.85
CA GLU A 60 8.27 -12.26 0.25
C GLU A 60 7.48 -13.55 0.03
N VAL A 61 6.16 -13.48 0.06
CA VAL A 61 5.29 -14.56 -0.41
C VAL A 61 4.81 -14.21 -1.81
N GLU A 62 5.15 -15.06 -2.77
CA GLU A 62 4.59 -15.04 -4.12
C GLU A 62 3.27 -15.82 -4.07
N VAL A 63 2.15 -15.11 -4.22
CA VAL A 63 0.79 -15.64 -4.17
C VAL A 63 0.32 -15.87 -5.59
N ASP A 64 0.00 -17.12 -5.93
CA ASP A 64 -0.63 -17.49 -7.20
C ASP A 64 -2.15 -17.29 -7.09
N PHE A 65 -2.76 -16.63 -8.09
CA PHE A 65 -4.20 -16.41 -8.12
C PHE A 65 -4.77 -16.55 -9.53
N VAL A 66 -6.08 -16.77 -9.60
CA VAL A 66 -6.86 -16.74 -10.85
C VAL A 66 -7.95 -15.68 -10.78
N ILE A 67 -8.14 -14.96 -11.88
CA ILE A 67 -9.28 -14.07 -12.08
C ILE A 67 -10.36 -14.85 -12.85
N ARG A 68 -11.60 -14.79 -12.38
CA ARG A 68 -12.79 -15.44 -12.97
C ARG A 68 -13.80 -14.41 -13.46
N PRO A 69 -13.56 -13.76 -14.62
CA PRO A 69 -14.54 -12.86 -15.19
C PRO A 69 -15.71 -13.64 -15.77
N ASP A 70 -16.93 -13.12 -15.62
CA ASP A 70 -18.14 -13.76 -16.15
C ASP A 70 -18.10 -13.88 -17.68
N GLY A 71 -18.37 -15.08 -18.20
CA GLY A 71 -18.37 -15.36 -19.63
C GLY A 71 -17.00 -15.30 -20.34
N GLU A 72 -15.89 -15.13 -19.62
CA GLU A 72 -14.54 -15.02 -20.18
C GLU A 72 -13.57 -16.11 -19.64
N PRO A 73 -12.49 -16.44 -20.37
CA PRO A 73 -11.49 -17.39 -19.89
C PRO A 73 -10.80 -16.90 -18.61
N GLU A 74 -10.54 -17.82 -17.68
CA GLU A 74 -9.77 -17.53 -16.47
C GLU A 74 -8.37 -16.97 -16.79
N ILE A 75 -7.89 -16.09 -15.91
CA ILE A 75 -6.57 -15.45 -16.05
C ILE A 75 -5.75 -15.78 -14.82
N ALA A 76 -4.71 -16.58 -15.00
CA ALA A 76 -3.75 -16.86 -13.94
C ALA A 76 -2.69 -15.75 -13.87
N ASP A 77 -2.36 -15.30 -12.67
CA ASP A 77 -1.28 -14.34 -12.42
C ASP A 77 -0.75 -14.47 -10.98
N ARG A 78 0.21 -13.62 -10.61
CA ARG A 78 0.90 -13.65 -9.32
C ARG A 78 1.00 -12.28 -8.68
N ALA A 79 0.90 -12.25 -7.36
CA ALA A 79 1.18 -11.08 -6.53
C ALA A 79 2.32 -11.37 -5.57
N ARG A 80 3.01 -10.33 -5.10
CA ARG A 80 4.04 -10.45 -4.06
C ARG A 80 3.69 -9.61 -2.85
N VAL A 81 3.75 -10.21 -1.66
CA VAL A 81 3.48 -9.57 -0.37
C VAL A 81 4.66 -9.80 0.57
N SER A 82 4.95 -8.84 1.45
CA SER A 82 6.12 -8.88 2.32
C SER A 82 5.92 -9.88 3.46
N ALA A 83 6.92 -10.71 3.72
CA ALA A 83 6.95 -11.66 4.83
C ALA A 83 8.22 -11.57 5.68
N ASP A 84 9.08 -10.60 5.41
CA ASP A 84 10.28 -10.32 6.18
C ASP A 84 9.99 -10.14 7.68
N ALA A 85 10.72 -10.87 8.52
CA ALA A 85 10.49 -10.90 9.96
C ALA A 85 10.63 -9.54 10.64
N GLN A 86 11.63 -8.74 10.24
CA GLN A 86 11.84 -7.41 10.81
C GLN A 86 10.70 -6.48 10.42
N TRP A 87 10.31 -6.48 9.14
CA TRP A 87 9.20 -5.68 8.66
C TRP A 87 7.88 -6.06 9.36
N ARG A 88 7.59 -7.36 9.50
CA ARG A 88 6.39 -7.86 10.20
C ARG A 88 6.32 -7.35 11.64
N ALA A 89 7.44 -7.45 12.36
CA ALA A 89 7.54 -7.00 13.74
C ALA A 89 7.31 -5.49 13.88
N LEU A 90 7.85 -4.68 12.97
CA LEU A 90 7.67 -3.22 12.98
C LEU A 90 6.24 -2.81 12.57
N SER A 91 5.69 -3.43 11.53
CA SER A 91 4.38 -3.09 10.98
C SER A 91 3.18 -3.61 11.79
N GLY A 92 3.42 -4.44 12.82
CA GLY A 92 2.35 -5.01 13.65
C GLY A 92 1.72 -6.26 13.05
N TYR A 93 2.40 -6.86 12.08
CA TYR A 93 1.98 -8.02 11.29
C TYR A 93 2.80 -9.26 11.67
N ALA A 94 3.16 -9.38 12.95
CA ALA A 94 3.85 -10.58 13.45
C ALA A 94 2.95 -11.82 13.36
N GLU A 95 1.64 -11.63 13.55
CA GLU A 95 0.61 -12.65 13.39
C GLU A 95 0.03 -12.64 11.96
N PRO A 96 -0.02 -13.78 11.24
CA PRO A 96 -0.54 -13.85 9.87
C PRO A 96 -1.97 -13.32 9.71
N SER A 97 -2.84 -13.56 10.69
CA SER A 97 -4.24 -13.12 10.68
C SER A 97 -4.37 -11.60 10.68
N ALA A 98 -3.50 -10.88 11.38
CA ALA A 98 -3.48 -9.42 11.37
C ALA A 98 -3.05 -8.86 9.99
N TYR A 99 -2.26 -9.62 9.24
CA TYR A 99 -1.76 -9.22 7.93
C TYR A 99 -2.66 -9.64 6.77
N ALA A 100 -3.41 -10.74 6.90
CA ALA A 100 -4.18 -11.34 5.83
C ALA A 100 -5.12 -10.36 5.10
N PRO A 101 -5.84 -9.43 5.78
CA PRO A 101 -6.65 -8.42 5.08
C PRO A 101 -5.85 -7.52 4.15
N LEU A 102 -4.66 -7.08 4.57
CA LEU A 102 -3.79 -6.25 3.74
C LEU A 102 -3.20 -7.07 2.59
N ALA A 103 -2.77 -8.31 2.84
CA ALA A 103 -2.28 -9.20 1.80
C ALA A 103 -3.36 -9.52 0.74
N ALA A 104 -4.61 -9.73 1.15
CA ALA A 104 -5.74 -9.92 0.24
C ALA A 104 -5.96 -8.69 -0.66
N ARG A 105 -5.98 -7.48 -0.09
CA ARG A 105 -6.08 -6.23 -0.88
C ARG A 105 -4.96 -6.06 -1.89
N GLU A 106 -3.74 -6.49 -1.55
CA GLU A 106 -2.60 -6.46 -2.47
C GLU A 106 -2.79 -7.44 -3.65
N VAL A 107 -3.35 -8.63 -3.38
CA VAL A 107 -3.72 -9.59 -4.42
C VAL A 107 -4.85 -9.03 -5.31
N GLU A 108 -5.87 -8.41 -4.73
CA GLU A 108 -6.95 -7.76 -5.48
C GLU A 108 -6.44 -6.63 -6.38
N ARG A 109 -5.56 -5.77 -5.85
CA ARG A 109 -4.92 -4.70 -6.65
C ARG A 109 -4.14 -5.28 -7.82
N ALA A 110 -3.41 -6.38 -7.60
CA ALA A 110 -2.68 -7.08 -8.67
C ALA A 110 -3.65 -7.65 -9.72
N ALA A 111 -4.74 -8.29 -9.28
CA ALA A 111 -5.77 -8.81 -10.16
C ALA A 111 -6.45 -7.71 -10.99
N GLN A 112 -6.83 -6.60 -10.36
CA GLN A 112 -7.42 -5.45 -11.06
C GLN A 112 -6.47 -4.86 -12.10
N SER A 113 -5.18 -4.72 -11.76
CA SER A 113 -4.14 -4.27 -12.69
C SER A 113 -4.03 -5.21 -13.89
N THR A 114 -4.02 -6.52 -13.67
CA THR A 114 -3.98 -7.53 -14.73
C THR A 114 -5.21 -7.50 -15.61
N TRP A 115 -6.39 -7.35 -15.02
CA TRP A 115 -7.64 -7.22 -15.74
C TRP A 115 -7.67 -5.96 -16.64
N SER A 116 -7.33 -4.79 -16.09
CA SER A 116 -7.27 -3.54 -16.85
C SER A 116 -6.23 -3.58 -17.97
N ARG A 117 -5.08 -4.25 -17.77
CA ARG A 117 -4.09 -4.47 -18.84
C ARG A 117 -4.66 -5.33 -19.97
N ARG A 118 -5.36 -6.42 -19.65
CA ARG A 118 -5.97 -7.31 -20.65
C ARG A 118 -7.04 -6.62 -21.49
N ARG A 119 -7.85 -5.74 -20.89
CA ARG A 119 -8.85 -4.94 -21.64
C ARG A 119 -8.25 -3.80 -22.48
N GLY A 120 -6.92 -3.64 -22.46
CA GLY A 120 -6.21 -2.55 -23.12
C GLY A 120 -6.54 -1.18 -22.52
N GLU A 121 -7.13 -1.12 -21.33
CA GLU A 121 -7.48 0.14 -20.67
C GLU A 121 -6.22 0.94 -20.35
N TRP A 122 -5.15 0.24 -19.94
CA TRP A 122 -3.83 0.85 -19.73
C TRP A 122 -3.29 1.59 -20.97
N GLN A 123 -3.50 1.03 -22.16
CA GLN A 123 -3.02 1.65 -23.41
C GLN A 123 -3.86 2.87 -23.80
N ARG A 124 -5.15 2.89 -23.46
CA ARG A 124 -6.02 4.07 -23.68
C ARG A 124 -5.66 5.24 -22.77
N HIS A 125 -5.05 4.95 -21.62
CA HIS A 125 -4.62 5.95 -20.64
C HIS A 125 -3.12 6.28 -20.71
N ALA A 126 -2.37 5.71 -21.66
CA ALA A 126 -0.95 6.01 -21.83
C ALA A 126 -0.78 7.48 -22.22
N ARG A 127 -0.55 8.34 -21.22
CA ARG A 127 -0.39 9.78 -21.41
C ARG A 127 0.95 10.07 -22.08
N ALA A 128 0.97 11.11 -22.91
CA ALA A 128 2.22 11.67 -23.40
C ALA A 128 3.01 12.20 -22.20
N VAL A 129 4.10 11.52 -21.85
CA VAL A 129 4.95 11.94 -20.74
C VAL A 129 5.83 13.11 -21.21
N PRO A 130 5.94 14.20 -20.43
CA PRO A 130 6.84 15.30 -20.78
C PRO A 130 8.31 14.83 -20.80
N PRO A 131 9.23 15.61 -21.37
CA PRO A 131 10.66 15.32 -21.31
C PRO A 131 11.16 15.18 -19.87
N ARG A 132 12.17 14.32 -19.65
CA ARG A 132 12.71 13.98 -18.31
C ARG A 132 12.95 15.18 -17.38
N ALA A 133 13.56 16.25 -17.88
CA ALA A 133 13.82 17.45 -17.09
C ALA A 133 12.52 18.15 -16.65
N ALA A 134 11.51 18.19 -17.52
CA ALA A 134 10.20 18.75 -17.19
C ALA A 134 9.43 17.86 -16.21
N GLN A 135 9.62 16.53 -16.26
CA GLN A 135 9.02 15.62 -15.28
C GLN A 135 9.55 15.92 -13.86
N TRP A 136 10.86 16.11 -13.69
CA TRP A 136 11.45 16.37 -12.37
C TRP A 136 11.06 17.74 -11.83
N ALA A 137 11.06 18.78 -12.68
CA ALA A 137 10.56 20.10 -12.31
C ALA A 137 9.08 20.03 -11.86
N GLN A 138 8.26 19.26 -12.57
CA GLN A 138 6.87 19.04 -12.21
C GLN A 138 6.70 18.35 -10.84
N LEU A 139 7.54 17.38 -10.49
CA LEU A 139 7.52 16.78 -9.14
C LEU A 139 7.81 17.83 -8.06
N ILE A 140 8.83 18.65 -8.27
CA ILE A 140 9.19 19.74 -7.34
C ILE A 140 8.03 20.73 -7.21
N ASP A 141 7.41 21.13 -8.32
CA ASP A 141 6.27 22.06 -8.33
C ASP A 141 5.06 21.50 -7.58
N VAL A 142 4.79 20.19 -7.70
CA VAL A 142 3.70 19.53 -6.97
C VAL A 142 4.01 19.49 -5.48
N LEU A 143 5.23 19.10 -5.09
CA LEU A 143 5.65 19.07 -3.68
C LEU A 143 5.73 20.47 -3.06
N ALA A 144 6.02 21.50 -3.87
CA ALA A 144 6.09 22.89 -3.42
C ALA A 144 4.74 23.44 -2.95
N ARG A 145 3.64 22.76 -3.28
CA ARG A 145 2.30 23.07 -2.74
C ARG A 145 2.17 22.69 -1.26
N GLU A 146 2.95 21.71 -0.81
CA GLU A 146 2.92 21.19 0.56
C GLU A 146 3.94 21.88 1.48
N GLY A 147 5.01 22.46 0.92
CA GLY A 147 6.05 23.11 1.70
C GLY A 147 7.27 23.53 0.88
N ALA A 148 8.30 24.06 1.55
CA ALA A 148 9.55 24.41 0.88
C ALA A 148 10.34 23.13 0.53
N VAL A 149 10.64 22.93 -0.76
CA VAL A 149 11.28 21.72 -1.27
C VAL A 149 12.77 21.93 -1.49
N THR A 150 13.60 20.99 -1.04
CA THR A 150 15.04 20.94 -1.31
C THR A 150 15.45 19.54 -1.76
N GLU A 151 16.13 19.43 -2.90
CA GLU A 151 16.79 18.18 -3.29
C GLU A 151 18.14 18.06 -2.58
N VAL A 152 18.24 17.12 -1.64
CA VAL A 152 19.45 16.94 -0.81
C VAL A 152 20.37 15.85 -1.37
N ALA A 153 19.84 14.95 -2.17
CA ALA A 153 20.57 13.96 -2.95
C ALA A 153 19.71 13.49 -4.14
N PRO A 154 20.29 12.88 -5.19
CA PRO A 154 19.51 12.35 -6.31
C PRO A 154 18.38 11.43 -5.85
N GLY A 155 17.13 11.81 -6.13
CA GLY A 155 15.94 11.06 -5.74
C GLY A 155 15.52 11.20 -4.26
N ARG A 156 16.14 12.12 -3.53
CA ARG A 156 15.83 12.46 -2.14
C ARG A 156 15.48 13.94 -2.02
N LEU A 157 14.20 14.20 -1.80
CA LEU A 157 13.63 15.53 -1.65
C LEU A 157 13.22 15.72 -0.18
N GLU A 158 13.57 16.84 0.42
CA GLU A 158 13.07 17.25 1.73
C GLU A 158 12.03 18.35 1.54
N VAL A 159 10.85 18.15 2.13
CA VAL A 159 9.75 19.11 2.11
C VAL A 159 9.55 19.63 3.52
N LEU A 160 9.87 20.90 3.73
CA LEU A 160 9.60 21.60 4.98
C LEU A 160 8.15 22.09 4.96
N VAL A 161 7.26 21.33 5.59
CA VAL A 161 5.86 21.67 5.75
C VAL A 161 5.75 22.83 6.74
N ALA A 162 5.04 23.88 6.35
CA ALA A 162 4.85 25.05 7.20
C ALA A 162 4.07 24.68 8.47
N PRO A 163 4.36 25.31 9.62
CA PRO A 163 3.53 25.16 10.80
C PRO A 163 2.09 25.61 10.52
N SER A 164 1.13 24.91 11.13
CA SER A 164 -0.28 25.32 11.19
C SER A 164 -0.63 25.75 12.62
N GLU A 165 -1.87 26.18 12.85
CA GLU A 165 -2.33 26.55 14.21
C GLU A 165 -2.24 25.37 15.19
N ASP A 166 -2.40 24.14 14.69
CA ASP A 166 -2.45 22.92 15.51
C ASP A 166 -1.16 22.08 15.45
N GLU A 167 -0.27 22.34 14.48
CA GLU A 167 0.90 21.50 14.22
C GLU A 167 2.19 22.30 14.02
N PRO A 168 3.29 21.93 14.69
CA PRO A 168 4.60 22.50 14.39
C PRO A 168 5.03 22.09 12.97
N GLY A 169 5.83 22.94 12.34
CA GLY A 169 6.42 22.63 11.03
C GLY A 169 7.25 21.35 11.10
N GLN A 170 7.17 20.54 10.06
CA GLN A 170 7.83 19.24 9.99
C GLN A 170 8.54 19.06 8.65
N THR A 171 9.76 18.53 8.68
CA THR A 171 10.44 18.06 7.47
C THR A 171 10.00 16.64 7.14
N VAL A 172 9.53 16.44 5.91
CA VAL A 172 9.18 15.14 5.34
C VAL A 172 10.16 14.81 4.23
N THR A 173 10.78 13.62 4.28
CA THR A 173 11.66 13.13 3.21
C THR A 173 10.86 12.33 2.19
N VAL A 174 10.83 12.79 0.94
CA VAL A 174 10.23 12.09 -0.19
C VAL A 174 11.33 11.35 -0.96
N LEU A 175 11.18 10.03 -1.08
CA LEU A 175 12.13 9.14 -1.74
C LEU A 175 11.51 8.57 -3.02
N VAL A 176 12.01 9.05 -4.16
CA VAL A 176 11.54 8.65 -5.49
C VAL A 176 12.63 8.84 -6.53
N THR A 177 12.87 7.82 -7.35
CA THR A 177 13.78 7.96 -8.49
C THR A 177 13.08 8.62 -9.67
N PRO A 178 13.81 9.28 -10.58
CA PRO A 178 13.18 9.84 -11.77
C PRO A 178 12.48 8.78 -12.65
N ASP A 179 12.93 7.52 -12.64
CA ASP A 179 12.24 6.42 -13.33
C ASP A 179 10.93 6.02 -12.68
N GLN A 180 10.87 6.02 -11.34
CA GLN A 180 9.65 5.75 -10.59
C GLN A 180 8.62 6.86 -10.82
N TRP A 181 9.07 8.11 -10.83
CA TRP A 181 8.20 9.24 -11.15
C TRP A 181 7.66 9.16 -12.58
N GLU A 182 8.52 8.86 -13.55
CA GLU A 182 8.10 8.66 -14.94
C GLU A 182 7.06 7.52 -15.07
N ALA A 183 7.28 6.41 -14.36
CA ALA A 183 6.34 5.29 -14.33
C ALA A 183 4.96 5.71 -13.77
N LEU A 184 4.94 6.54 -12.73
CA LEU A 184 3.70 7.09 -12.17
C LEU A 184 2.99 8.00 -13.17
N LEU A 185 3.71 8.93 -13.83
CA LEU A 185 3.15 9.84 -14.83
C LEU A 185 2.52 9.13 -16.04
N ARG A 186 2.98 7.92 -16.36
CA ARG A 186 2.36 7.08 -17.40
C ARG A 186 1.01 6.49 -16.98
N SER A 187 0.79 6.35 -15.67
CA SER A 187 -0.38 5.71 -15.09
C SER A 187 -1.43 6.71 -14.57
N MET A 188 -1.03 7.92 -14.21
CA MET A 188 -1.92 8.94 -13.62
C MET A 188 -1.44 10.36 -13.85
N ASP A 189 -2.32 11.33 -13.54
CA ASP A 189 -1.94 12.74 -13.45
C ASP A 189 -1.00 12.98 -12.27
N PRO A 190 0.00 13.87 -12.39
CA PRO A 190 0.78 14.33 -11.23
C PRO A 190 -0.08 14.80 -10.06
N GLU A 191 -1.22 15.46 -10.31
CA GLU A 191 -2.15 15.83 -9.22
C GLU A 191 -2.84 14.61 -8.61
N GLY A 192 -3.00 13.54 -9.40
CA GLY A 192 -3.49 12.25 -8.97
C GLY A 192 -2.51 11.46 -8.08
N ALA A 193 -1.26 11.91 -7.93
CA ALA A 193 -0.32 11.33 -6.97
C ALA A 193 -0.75 11.54 -5.51
N GLY A 194 -1.72 12.43 -5.26
CA GLY A 194 -2.39 12.54 -3.96
C GLY A 194 -1.52 13.11 -2.84
N PHE A 195 -0.45 13.85 -3.16
CA PHE A 195 0.47 14.37 -2.14
C PHE A 195 -0.25 15.16 -1.03
N TRP A 196 -1.18 16.04 -1.38
CA TRP A 196 -2.02 16.73 -0.38
C TRP A 196 -2.63 15.77 0.65
N GLU A 197 -3.27 14.70 0.20
CA GLU A 197 -3.89 13.71 1.07
C GLU A 197 -2.83 12.93 1.88
N LEU A 198 -1.70 12.59 1.27
CA LEU A 198 -0.60 11.89 1.95
C LEU A 198 0.03 12.75 3.05
N PHE A 199 0.25 14.04 2.81
CA PHE A 199 0.78 14.98 3.79
C PHE A 199 -0.24 15.28 4.89
N ALA A 200 -1.54 15.35 4.56
CA ALA A 200 -2.61 15.60 5.53
C ALA A 200 -2.97 14.37 6.39
N SER A 201 -2.86 13.15 5.86
CA SER A 201 -3.31 11.92 6.54
C SER A 201 -2.21 11.17 7.28
N LYS A 202 -0.94 11.47 7.03
CA LYS A 202 0.19 10.82 7.72
C LYS A 202 0.22 11.18 9.20
N SER A 203 0.77 10.28 10.01
CA SER A 203 1.11 10.60 11.40
C SER A 203 2.36 11.48 11.47
N ARG A 204 2.57 12.17 12.60
CA ARG A 204 3.83 12.89 12.86
C ARG A 204 5.06 11.98 12.89
N ALA A 205 4.92 10.71 13.25
CA ALA A 205 6.03 9.76 13.25
C ALA A 205 6.41 9.31 11.83
N GLU A 206 5.55 9.51 10.84
CA GLU A 206 5.80 9.15 9.44
C GLU A 206 6.54 10.29 8.74
N THR A 207 7.86 10.33 8.94
CA THR A 207 8.74 11.37 8.38
C THR A 207 9.18 11.08 6.95
N PHE A 208 8.74 9.97 6.35
CA PHE A 208 9.10 9.57 4.99
C PHE A 208 7.87 9.35 4.11
N LEU A 209 7.94 9.74 2.85
CA LEU A 209 7.08 9.25 1.77
C LEU A 209 7.94 8.45 0.79
N VAL A 210 7.71 7.14 0.70
CA VAL A 210 8.51 6.24 -0.13
C VAL A 210 7.71 5.72 -1.31
N PHE A 211 8.35 5.60 -2.48
CA PHE A 211 7.70 5.00 -3.64
C PHE A 211 7.65 3.47 -3.51
N TRP A 212 6.45 2.92 -3.33
CA TRP A 212 6.20 1.50 -3.13
C TRP A 212 5.07 1.01 -4.03
N LYS A 213 5.32 -0.05 -4.81
CA LYS A 213 4.32 -0.70 -5.68
C LYS A 213 3.52 0.27 -6.58
N GLY A 214 4.18 1.31 -7.09
CA GLY A 214 3.59 2.24 -8.05
C GLY A 214 2.91 3.48 -7.44
N GLN A 215 2.96 3.63 -6.11
CA GLN A 215 2.38 4.76 -5.39
C GLN A 215 3.32 5.26 -4.28
N PHE A 216 3.02 6.43 -3.73
CA PHE A 216 3.70 6.94 -2.54
C PHE A 216 3.02 6.42 -1.27
N GLU A 217 3.82 5.91 -0.35
CA GLU A 217 3.37 5.39 0.93
C GLU A 217 4.10 6.12 2.08
N PRO A 218 3.37 6.66 3.06
CA PRO A 218 3.96 7.16 4.29
C PRO A 218 4.70 6.06 5.06
N SER A 219 5.79 6.43 5.71
CA SER A 219 6.63 5.51 6.46
C SER A 219 7.35 6.21 7.59
N ILE A 220 7.60 5.50 8.70
CA ILE A 220 8.45 5.94 9.81
C ILE A 220 9.96 5.76 9.52
N ARG A 221 10.29 5.13 8.39
CA ARG A 221 11.65 4.79 7.99
C ARG A 221 11.83 4.93 6.48
N GLU A 222 13.09 5.08 6.03
CA GLU A 222 13.41 5.17 4.60
C GLU A 222 13.41 3.82 3.87
N GLU A 223 13.64 2.72 4.59
CA GLU A 223 13.78 1.40 3.97
C GLU A 223 12.44 0.79 3.59
N LEU A 224 12.44 0.10 2.44
CA LEU A 224 11.31 -0.68 1.97
C LEU A 224 11.27 -2.06 2.65
N PRO A 225 10.08 -2.67 2.83
CA PRO A 225 8.76 -2.11 2.56
C PRO A 225 8.36 -1.00 3.56
N PRO A 226 7.42 -0.10 3.21
CA PRO A 226 7.02 0.99 4.10
C PRO A 226 6.47 0.45 5.43
N VAL A 227 6.69 1.21 6.50
CA VAL A 227 6.17 0.91 7.86
C VAL A 227 5.36 2.10 8.34
N ARG A 228 4.05 1.91 8.49
CA ARG A 228 3.15 2.93 9.04
C ARG A 228 3.35 3.08 10.54
N ALA A 229 3.15 4.29 11.06
CA ALA A 229 3.10 4.49 12.48
C ALA A 229 1.87 3.80 13.06
N ARG A 230 2.04 3.13 14.20
CA ARG A 230 0.91 2.58 14.92
C ARG A 230 0.18 3.71 15.63
N LEU A 231 -1.13 3.80 15.44
CA LEU A 231 -1.96 4.56 16.36
C LEU A 231 -1.80 3.93 17.75
N PRO A 232 -1.61 4.73 18.82
CA PRO A 232 -1.64 4.19 20.17
C PRO A 232 -2.97 3.46 20.37
N ALA A 233 -2.91 2.26 20.97
CA ALA A 233 -4.13 1.53 21.31
C ALA A 233 -5.00 2.45 22.17
N LEU A 234 -6.23 2.70 21.74
CA LEU A 234 -7.20 3.42 22.56
C LEU A 234 -7.34 2.64 23.88
N PRO A 235 -7.25 3.30 25.04
CA PRO A 235 -7.44 2.61 26.31
C PRO A 235 -8.84 1.96 26.31
N PRO A 236 -8.97 0.73 26.83
CA PRO A 236 -10.26 0.04 26.88
C PRO A 236 -11.26 0.91 27.67
N GLY A 237 -12.32 1.35 27.00
CA GLY A 237 -13.35 2.24 27.57
C GLY A 237 -13.34 3.70 27.08
N GLY A 238 -12.39 4.09 26.21
CA GLY A 238 -12.37 5.43 25.61
C GLY A 238 -13.41 5.61 24.51
N GLY A 239 -14.58 6.12 24.88
CA GLY A 239 -15.53 6.68 23.91
C GLY A 239 -14.86 7.79 23.07
N TRP A 240 -15.40 8.01 21.88
CA TRP A 240 -14.93 8.92 20.83
C TRP A 240 -14.86 10.41 21.22
N TYR A 241 -14.13 10.81 22.27
CA TYR A 241 -13.78 12.20 22.53
C TYR A 241 -12.52 12.24 23.40
N ALA A 242 -11.38 12.62 22.81
CA ALA A 242 -10.49 13.64 23.38
C ALA A 242 -9.27 13.86 22.47
N TYR A 243 -9.31 14.96 21.71
CA TYR A 243 -8.13 15.82 21.60
C TYR A 243 -7.73 16.22 23.02
N VAL A 244 -6.51 15.91 23.44
CA VAL A 244 -5.84 16.66 24.50
C VAL A 244 -4.43 16.96 24.02
N PRO A 245 -4.08 18.23 23.79
CA PRO A 245 -2.68 18.60 23.63
C PRO A 245 -2.03 18.46 25.01
N VAL A 246 -0.93 17.71 25.09
CA VAL A 246 -0.10 17.70 26.31
C VAL A 246 0.99 18.73 26.09
N GLU A 247 0.86 19.87 26.77
CA GLU A 247 1.94 20.83 26.97
C GLU A 247 3.05 20.20 27.81
N GLY A 248 4.30 20.47 27.42
CA GLY A 248 5.52 20.08 28.13
C GLY A 248 6.77 20.47 27.36
#